data_AF-A0A2V8M748-F1
#
_entry.id   AF-A0A2V8M748-F1
#
_cell.length_a   1.000
_cell.length_b   1.000
_cell.length_c   1.000
_cell.angle_alpha   90.00
_cell.angle_beta   90.00
_cell.angle_gamma   90.00
#
_symmetry.space_group_name_H-M   'P 1'
#
loop_
_entity.id
_entity.type
_entity.pdbx_description
1 polymer ?
#
loop_
_entity_poly.entity_id
_entity_poly.type
_entity_poly.pdbx_seq_one_letter_code
_entity_poly.pdbx_strand_id
1 'polypeptide(L)'
;RLKVVNVPVDSGLLAAVLPDFERTTGYRVEVDKRGDDLYDVVRQGTTDLAISHYGHPGVEPFLAEDLGRWPRTVFSNQAVLLGPPSDPAGIHGIQDAIEAFKRIAETKSRFLVNNAATEKYLGQILWEGAGRVDLGEWYIDRGLRDQPAIQAAESMGAYVLWGVVPFLNG
;
A
#
# COMPACT_ATOMS: atom_id res chain seq x y z
N ARG A 1 0.86 -15.20 -20.00
CA ARG A 1 -0.40 -14.57 -19.56
C ARG A 1 -0.26 -14.16 -18.10
N LEU A 2 -0.25 -12.86 -17.84
CA LEU A 2 -0.05 -12.25 -16.53
C LEU A 2 -1.37 -11.64 -16.06
N LYS A 3 -1.87 -12.08 -14.89
CA LYS A 3 -2.96 -11.37 -14.20
C LYS A 3 -2.39 -10.54 -13.05
N VAL A 4 -2.85 -9.30 -12.91
CA VAL A 4 -2.22 -8.36 -11.98
C VAL A 4 -3.24 -7.42 -11.37
N VAL A 5 -3.06 -7.07 -10.09
CA VAL A 5 -3.81 -5.99 -9.43
C VAL A 5 -3.64 -4.64 -10.14
N ASN A 6 -4.44 -3.64 -9.79
CA ASN A 6 -4.45 -2.35 -10.51
C ASN A 6 -3.10 -1.61 -10.49
N VAL A 7 -2.42 -1.56 -9.34
CA VAL A 7 -1.29 -0.65 -9.10
C VAL A 7 -0.10 -0.83 -10.05
N PRO A 8 0.40 -2.05 -10.34
CA PRO A 8 1.52 -2.23 -11.27
C PRO A 8 1.23 -1.76 -12.70
N VAL A 9 -0.04 -1.73 -13.11
CA VAL A 9 -0.45 -1.21 -14.42
C VAL A 9 -0.62 0.30 -14.35
N ASP A 10 -1.39 0.79 -13.38
CA ASP A 10 -1.79 2.19 -13.29
C ASP A 10 -0.61 3.12 -12.95
N SER A 11 0.44 2.58 -12.31
CA SER A 11 1.71 3.27 -12.07
C SER A 11 2.60 3.42 -13.30
N GLY A 12 2.32 2.70 -14.39
CA GLY A 12 3.22 2.59 -15.54
C GLY A 12 4.41 1.64 -15.33
N LEU A 13 4.54 0.99 -14.16
CA LEU A 13 5.62 0.06 -13.85
C LEU A 13 5.74 -1.05 -14.91
N LEU A 14 4.65 -1.74 -15.22
CA LEU A 14 4.67 -2.82 -16.22
C LEU A 14 5.04 -2.31 -17.61
N ALA A 15 4.55 -1.12 -18.00
CA ALA A 15 4.88 -0.54 -19.29
C ALA A 15 6.38 -0.24 -19.43
N ALA A 16 7.05 0.09 -18.33
CA ALA A 16 8.47 0.40 -18.32
C ALA A 16 9.38 -0.85 -18.27
N VAL A 17 8.95 -1.96 -17.65
CA VAL A 17 9.80 -3.18 -17.53
C VAL A 17 9.58 -4.21 -18.63
N LEU A 18 8.37 -4.31 -19.18
CA LEU A 18 8.03 -5.35 -20.16
C LEU A 18 8.81 -5.27 -21.48
N PRO A 19 9.13 -4.08 -22.05
CA PRO A 19 9.92 -4.00 -23.27
C PRO A 19 11.31 -4.65 -23.14
N ASP A 20 12.00 -4.41 -22.02
CA ASP A 20 13.31 -5.00 -21.78
C ASP A 20 13.23 -6.51 -21.47
N PHE A 21 12.17 -6.95 -20.79
CA PHE A 21 11.89 -8.37 -20.58
C PHE A 21 11.70 -9.09 -21.92
N GLU A 22 10.87 -8.55 -22.83
CA GLU A 22 10.63 -9.13 -24.15
C GLU A 22 11.90 -9.14 -24.99
N ARG A 23 12.68 -8.05 -24.99
CA ARG A 23 13.97 -7.98 -25.70
C ARG A 23 14.99 -9.02 -25.19
N THR A 24 15.02 -9.28 -23.89
CA THR A 24 16.01 -10.18 -23.27
C THR A 24 15.62 -11.65 -23.38
N THR A 25 14.32 -11.96 -23.32
CA THR A 25 13.84 -13.34 -23.21
C THR A 25 13.14 -13.85 -24.48
N GLY A 26 12.67 -12.95 -25.35
CA GLY A 26 11.81 -13.25 -26.49
C GLY A 26 10.35 -13.56 -26.12
N TYR A 27 9.98 -13.53 -24.83
CA TYR A 27 8.60 -13.77 -24.40
C TYR A 27 7.78 -12.49 -24.39
N ARG A 28 6.63 -12.52 -25.06
CA ARG A 28 5.61 -11.47 -24.98
C ARG A 28 4.69 -11.72 -23.79
N VAL A 29 4.47 -10.68 -22.98
CA VAL A 29 3.59 -10.75 -21.81
C VAL A 29 2.23 -10.15 -22.14
N GLU A 30 1.20 -10.98 -22.11
CA GLU A 30 -0.20 -10.53 -22.17
C GLU A 30 -0.66 -10.16 -20.76
N VAL A 31 -0.86 -8.87 -20.51
CA VAL A 31 -1.28 -8.33 -19.21
C VAL A 31 -2.80 -8.22 -19.14
N ASP A 32 -3.38 -8.78 -18.08
CA ASP A 32 -4.79 -8.74 -17.76
C ASP A 32 -4.97 -8.10 -16.37
N LYS A 33 -5.40 -6.84 -16.35
CA LYS A 33 -5.57 -6.05 -15.12
C LYS A 33 -6.85 -6.48 -14.40
N ARG A 34 -6.71 -6.84 -13.13
CA ARG A 34 -7.76 -7.30 -12.22
C ARG A 34 -7.79 -6.42 -10.97
N GLY A 35 -8.96 -6.33 -10.37
CA GLY A 35 -9.13 -5.66 -9.09
C GLY A 35 -9.07 -6.69 -7.98
N ASP A 36 -10.15 -6.74 -7.21
CA ASP A 36 -10.29 -7.64 -6.07
C ASP A 36 -10.54 -9.11 -6.47
N ASP A 37 -10.87 -9.37 -7.74
CA ASP A 37 -11.23 -10.69 -8.27
C ASP A 37 -10.03 -11.55 -8.72
N LEU A 38 -8.79 -11.09 -8.50
CA LEU A 38 -7.59 -11.69 -9.05
C LEU A 38 -7.52 -13.21 -8.82
N TYR A 39 -7.65 -13.68 -7.58
CA TYR A 39 -7.48 -15.09 -7.26
C TYR A 39 -8.60 -15.97 -7.80
N ASP A 40 -9.84 -15.47 -7.91
CA ASP A 40 -10.95 -16.22 -8.51
C ASP A 40 -10.70 -16.49 -10.00
N VAL A 41 -10.09 -15.53 -10.69
CA VAL A 41 -9.73 -15.68 -12.10
C VAL A 41 -8.48 -16.55 -12.27
N VAL A 42 -7.49 -16.44 -11.39
CA VAL A 42 -6.28 -17.29 -11.42
C VAL A 42 -6.64 -18.76 -11.23
N ARG A 43 -7.61 -19.07 -10.36
CA ARG A 43 -8.14 -20.44 -10.15
C ARG A 43 -8.68 -21.12 -11.40
N GLN A 44 -9.06 -20.36 -12.43
CA GLN A 44 -9.58 -20.92 -13.68
C GLN A 44 -8.50 -21.59 -14.57
N GLY A 45 -7.22 -21.55 -14.18
CA GLY A 45 -6.14 -22.26 -14.87
C GLY A 45 -5.69 -21.61 -16.19
N THR A 46 -6.13 -20.39 -16.47
CA THR A 46 -5.76 -19.64 -17.69
C THR A 46 -4.60 -18.66 -17.48
N THR A 47 -3.94 -18.71 -16.32
CA THR A 47 -2.92 -17.75 -15.90
C THR A 47 -1.58 -18.44 -15.71
N ASP A 48 -0.51 -17.84 -16.23
CA ASP A 48 0.86 -18.37 -16.05
C ASP A 48 1.56 -17.72 -14.85
N LEU A 49 1.28 -16.42 -14.61
CA LEU A 49 1.81 -15.66 -13.47
C LEU A 49 0.74 -14.71 -12.92
N ALA A 50 0.68 -14.56 -11.60
CA ALA A 50 -0.15 -13.58 -10.92
C ALA A 50 0.73 -12.62 -10.10
N ILE A 51 0.44 -11.32 -10.16
CA ILE A 51 1.07 -10.29 -9.32
C ILE A 51 0.00 -9.63 -8.46
N SER A 52 0.15 -9.74 -7.14
CA SER A 52 -0.81 -9.22 -6.16
C SER A 52 -0.11 -8.44 -5.04
N HIS A 53 -0.90 -7.81 -4.18
CA HIS A 53 -0.41 -7.26 -2.93
C HIS A 53 -0.24 -8.36 -1.87
N TYR A 54 0.74 -8.17 -0.99
CA TYR A 54 0.83 -8.99 0.21
C TYR A 54 -0.44 -8.80 1.05
N GLY A 55 -1.05 -9.88 1.53
CA GLY A 55 -2.32 -9.82 2.26
C GLY A 55 -3.57 -9.57 1.40
N HIS A 56 -3.46 -9.61 0.06
CA HIS A 56 -4.63 -9.49 -0.80
C HIS A 56 -5.64 -10.61 -0.52
N PRO A 57 -6.96 -10.31 -0.44
CA PRO A 57 -8.00 -11.31 -0.22
C PRO A 57 -7.87 -12.49 -1.19
N GLY A 58 -7.99 -13.71 -0.67
CA GLY A 58 -7.97 -14.94 -1.47
C GLY A 58 -6.61 -15.62 -1.64
N VAL A 59 -5.49 -14.95 -1.29
CA VAL A 59 -4.14 -15.56 -1.40
C VAL A 59 -3.95 -16.76 -0.49
N GLU A 60 -4.43 -16.68 0.76
CA GLU A 60 -4.29 -17.74 1.75
C GLU A 60 -5.01 -19.04 1.31
N PRO A 61 -6.32 -19.02 0.96
CA PRO A 61 -6.97 -20.19 0.41
C PRO A 61 -6.31 -20.71 -0.87
N PHE A 62 -5.87 -19.81 -1.77
CA PHE A 62 -5.24 -20.19 -3.03
C PHE A 62 -3.96 -21.02 -2.83
N LEU A 63 -3.15 -20.66 -1.82
CA LEU A 63 -1.95 -21.40 -1.46
C LEU A 63 -2.26 -22.67 -0.67
N ALA A 64 -3.26 -22.64 0.21
CA ALA A 64 -3.70 -23.81 0.96
C ALA A 64 -4.28 -24.93 0.06
N GLU A 65 -4.85 -24.54 -1.07
CA GLU A 65 -5.39 -25.44 -2.11
C GLU A 65 -4.31 -25.95 -3.09
N ASP A 66 -3.03 -25.63 -2.89
CA ASP A 66 -1.90 -26.02 -3.76
C ASP A 66 -2.05 -25.56 -5.23
N LEU A 67 -2.77 -24.45 -5.46
CA LEU A 67 -3.04 -23.91 -6.80
C LEU A 67 -1.93 -22.99 -7.32
N GLY A 68 -0.90 -22.74 -6.51
CA GLY A 68 0.25 -21.94 -6.89
C GLY A 68 1.43 -22.11 -5.94
N ARG A 69 2.57 -21.53 -6.34
CA ARG A 69 3.80 -21.57 -5.54
C ARG A 69 3.82 -20.45 -4.51
N TRP A 70 4.67 -20.63 -3.50
CA TRP A 70 4.89 -19.60 -2.48
C TRP A 70 5.25 -18.24 -3.12
N PRO A 71 4.59 -17.14 -2.72
CA PRO A 71 4.81 -15.83 -3.32
C PRO A 71 6.27 -15.37 -3.19
N ARG A 72 6.76 -14.70 -4.23
CA ARG A 72 8.03 -13.96 -4.19
C ARG A 72 7.75 -12.48 -4.27
N THR A 73 8.39 -11.71 -3.40
CA THR A 73 8.32 -10.24 -3.47
C THR A 73 9.09 -9.78 -4.71
N VAL A 74 8.40 -9.04 -5.58
CA VAL A 74 8.95 -8.59 -6.88
C VAL A 74 9.20 -7.08 -6.92
N PHE A 75 8.41 -6.30 -6.19
CA PHE A 75 8.59 -4.87 -5.98
C PHE A 75 7.76 -4.45 -4.76
N SER A 76 8.00 -3.23 -4.29
CA SER A 76 7.28 -2.63 -3.16
C SER A 76 6.97 -1.18 -3.48
N ASN A 77 5.90 -0.67 -2.88
CA ASN A 77 5.60 0.75 -2.93
C ASN A 77 6.10 1.39 -1.63
N GLN A 78 6.41 2.67 -1.70
CA GLN A 78 6.71 3.45 -0.51
C GLN A 78 5.41 4.07 0.01
N ALA A 79 5.25 4.09 1.33
CA ALA A 79 4.26 4.92 1.99
C ALA A 79 4.98 6.06 2.71
N VAL A 80 4.36 7.22 2.72
CA VAL A 80 4.87 8.40 3.41
C VAL A 80 3.86 8.85 4.46
N LEU A 81 4.40 9.31 5.59
CA LEU A 81 3.64 10.00 6.62
C LEU A 81 3.70 11.49 6.31
N LEU A 82 2.57 12.05 5.90
CA LEU A 82 2.41 13.48 5.69
C LEU A 82 2.01 14.14 7.01
N GLY A 83 2.39 15.40 7.19
CA GLY A 83 2.08 16.17 8.40
C GLY A 83 2.02 17.67 8.12
N PRO A 84 1.48 18.46 9.06
CA PRO A 84 1.40 19.91 8.91
C PRO A 84 2.80 20.56 8.96
N PRO A 85 3.02 21.72 8.31
CA PRO A 85 4.30 22.42 8.33
C PRO A 85 4.82 22.78 9.72
N SER A 86 3.93 22.93 10.70
CA SER A 86 4.29 23.24 12.08
C SER A 86 4.85 22.05 12.86
N ASP A 87 4.77 20.83 12.33
CA ASP A 87 5.29 19.59 12.92
C ASP A 87 5.06 19.48 14.45
N PRO A 88 3.80 19.52 14.94
CA PRO A 88 3.52 19.55 16.37
C PRO A 88 3.96 18.28 17.13
N ALA A 89 4.31 17.21 16.41
CA ALA A 89 4.83 15.97 16.99
C ALA A 89 6.36 15.88 16.93
N GLY A 90 7.03 16.83 16.26
CA GLY A 90 8.48 16.85 16.12
C GLY A 90 9.03 15.61 15.43
N ILE A 91 8.36 15.15 14.37
CA ILE A 91 8.70 13.92 13.65
C ILE A 91 9.52 14.17 12.37
N HIS A 92 9.76 15.42 11.99
CA HIS A 92 10.57 15.73 10.82
C HIS A 92 11.99 15.14 10.96
N GLY A 93 12.43 14.40 9.93
CA GLY A 93 13.74 13.75 9.90
C GLY A 93 13.84 12.42 10.66
N ILE A 94 12.76 11.94 11.29
CA ILE A 94 12.72 10.61 11.88
C ILE A 94 12.61 9.56 10.76
N GLN A 95 13.51 8.58 10.78
CA GLN A 95 13.51 7.47 9.82
C GLN A 95 12.72 6.24 10.30
N ASP A 96 12.53 6.12 11.61
CA ASP A 96 11.75 5.03 12.20
C ASP A 96 10.26 5.41 12.28
N ALA A 97 9.44 4.75 11.47
CA ALA A 97 8.01 5.00 11.41
C ALA A 97 7.28 4.68 12.72
N ILE A 98 7.74 3.66 13.48
CA ILE A 98 7.15 3.31 14.77
C ILE A 98 7.42 4.42 15.78
N GLU A 99 8.65 4.96 15.80
CA GLU A 99 9.01 6.10 16.66
C GLU A 99 8.19 7.35 16.30
N ALA A 100 8.00 7.65 15.01
CA ALA A 100 7.15 8.77 14.59
C ALA A 100 5.70 8.62 15.08
N PHE A 101 5.14 7.40 14.98
CA PHE A 101 3.78 7.11 15.47
C PHE A 101 3.68 7.25 17.00
N LYS A 102 4.69 6.80 17.75
CA LYS A 102 4.75 7.01 19.21
C LYS A 102 4.70 8.50 19.56
N ARG A 103 5.49 9.34 18.91
CA ARG A 103 5.50 10.79 19.17
C ARG A 103 4.18 11.48 18.81
N ILE A 104 3.55 11.08 17.71
CA ILE A 104 2.21 11.58 17.36
C ILE A 104 1.22 11.26 18.48
N ALA A 105 1.26 10.05 19.03
CA ALA A 105 0.39 9.64 20.13
C ALA A 105 0.71 10.39 21.44
N GLU A 106 2.00 10.52 21.79
CA GLU A 106 2.46 11.23 23.00
C GLU A 106 2.04 12.70 23.01
N THR A 107 2.19 13.36 21.87
CA THR A 107 1.80 14.77 21.70
C THR A 107 0.30 14.94 21.45
N LYS A 108 -0.44 13.84 21.24
CA LYS A 108 -1.85 13.84 20.83
C LYS A 108 -2.08 14.74 19.62
N SER A 109 -1.11 14.76 18.71
CA SER A 109 -1.23 15.52 17.48
C SER A 109 -2.28 14.89 16.58
N ARG A 110 -3.07 15.71 15.89
CA ARG A 110 -4.17 15.19 15.06
C ARG A 110 -3.65 14.23 14.00
N PHE A 111 -4.26 13.06 13.91
CA PHE A 111 -4.00 12.06 12.87
C PHE A 111 -5.33 11.74 12.18
N LEU A 112 -5.37 11.90 10.85
CA LEU A 112 -6.54 11.56 10.04
C LEU A 112 -6.31 10.21 9.35
N VAL A 113 -7.29 9.32 9.47
CA VAL A 113 -7.29 8.03 8.80
C VAL A 113 -7.56 8.18 7.31
N ASN A 114 -6.61 7.73 6.49
CA ASN A 114 -6.85 7.42 5.08
C ASN A 114 -7.41 6.00 4.99
N ASN A 115 -8.68 5.87 4.59
CA ASN A 115 -9.38 4.58 4.49
C ASN A 115 -9.09 3.79 3.21
N ALA A 116 -8.13 4.23 2.40
CA ALA A 116 -7.54 3.37 1.37
C ALA A 116 -6.94 2.11 2.02
N ALA A 117 -7.15 0.95 1.39
CA ALA A 117 -6.94 -0.36 2.04
C ALA A 117 -5.52 -0.54 2.56
N THR A 118 -4.52 -0.14 1.78
CA THR A 118 -3.10 -0.26 2.11
C THR A 118 -2.73 0.66 3.28
N GLU A 119 -3.14 1.92 3.25
CA GLU A 119 -2.82 2.92 4.27
C GLU A 119 -3.49 2.59 5.60
N LYS A 120 -4.73 2.10 5.55
CA LYS A 120 -5.45 1.64 6.74
C LYS A 120 -4.76 0.44 7.39
N TYR A 121 -4.37 -0.54 6.58
CA TYR A 121 -3.65 -1.73 7.06
C TYR A 121 -2.27 -1.36 7.62
N LEU A 122 -1.50 -0.53 6.91
CA LEU A 122 -0.20 -0.05 7.38
C LEU A 122 -0.33 0.75 8.68
N GLY A 123 -1.34 1.62 8.78
CA GLY A 123 -1.64 2.36 10.00
C GLY A 123 -1.89 1.43 11.19
N GLN A 124 -2.67 0.36 11.02
CA GLN A 124 -2.91 -0.63 12.08
C GLN A 124 -1.61 -1.27 12.57
N ILE A 125 -0.74 -1.70 11.66
CA ILE A 125 0.57 -2.28 12.01
C ILE A 125 1.43 -1.27 12.79
N LEU A 126 1.49 -0.02 12.31
CA LEU A 126 2.32 1.02 12.94
C LEU A 126 1.79 1.39 14.33
N TRP A 127 0.47 1.50 14.52
CA TRP A 127 -0.12 1.73 15.83
C TRP A 127 0.06 0.56 16.79
N GLU A 128 0.00 -0.68 16.30
CA GLU A 128 0.34 -1.84 17.11
C GLU A 128 1.82 -1.82 17.54
N GLY A 129 2.73 -1.54 16.60
CA GLY A 129 4.16 -1.37 16.88
C GLY A 129 4.48 -0.20 17.82
N ALA A 130 3.65 0.84 17.82
CA ALA A 130 3.74 1.97 18.75
C ALA A 130 3.30 1.61 20.18
N GLY A 131 2.85 0.38 20.43
CA GLY A 131 2.51 -0.11 21.77
C GLY A 131 1.02 -0.10 22.09
N ARG A 132 0.14 -0.18 21.08
CA ARG A 132 -1.33 -0.23 21.24
C ARG A 132 -1.86 0.96 22.06
N VAL A 133 -1.51 2.15 21.59
CA VAL A 133 -1.91 3.43 22.20
C VAL A 133 -3.44 3.57 22.26
N ASP A 134 -3.94 4.23 23.30
CA ASP A 134 -5.35 4.59 23.40
C ASP A 134 -5.66 5.75 22.44
N LEU A 135 -6.33 5.42 21.34
CA LEU A 135 -6.66 6.36 20.26
C LEU A 135 -7.88 7.20 20.68
N GLY A 136 -7.63 8.43 21.11
CA GLY A 136 -8.65 9.39 21.53
C GLY A 136 -9.10 10.34 20.42
N GLU A 137 -9.63 11.51 20.79
CA GLU A 137 -10.19 12.50 19.85
C GLU A 137 -9.20 13.04 18.80
N TRP A 138 -7.89 12.90 19.04
CA TRP A 138 -6.85 13.29 18.09
C TRP A 138 -6.71 12.30 16.93
N TYR A 139 -7.19 11.06 17.09
CA TYR A 139 -7.27 10.05 16.02
C TYR A 139 -8.65 10.13 15.35
N ILE A 140 -8.68 10.54 14.09
CA ILE A 140 -9.89 11.00 13.42
C ILE A 140 -10.16 10.11 12.21
N ASP A 141 -11.30 9.42 12.21
CA ASP A 141 -11.79 8.67 11.05
C ASP A 141 -13.07 9.30 10.52
N ARG A 142 -13.02 9.81 9.28
CA ARG A 142 -14.17 10.40 8.57
C ARG A 142 -14.67 9.53 7.42
N GLY A 143 -14.16 8.30 7.28
CA GLY A 143 -14.45 7.44 6.13
C GLY A 143 -13.87 7.94 4.80
N LEU A 144 -13.00 8.96 4.84
CA LEU A 144 -12.33 9.51 3.65
C LEU A 144 -11.19 8.59 3.22
N ARG A 145 -10.95 8.55 1.91
CA ARG A 145 -9.90 7.76 1.27
C ARG A 145 -9.16 8.60 0.24
N ASP A 146 -7.95 8.20 -0.11
CA ASP A 146 -7.15 8.79 -1.20
C ASP A 146 -7.05 10.33 -1.10
N GLN A 147 -7.11 11.04 -2.23
CA GLN A 147 -6.95 12.50 -2.31
C GLN A 147 -7.87 13.30 -1.36
N PRO A 148 -9.17 12.96 -1.20
CA PRO A 148 -10.03 13.58 -0.20
C PRO A 148 -9.51 13.50 1.25
N ALA A 149 -8.87 12.38 1.63
CA ALA A 149 -8.28 12.26 2.96
C ALA A 149 -7.10 13.23 3.13
N ILE A 150 -6.27 13.39 2.09
CA ILE A 150 -5.12 14.31 2.13
C ILE A 150 -5.57 15.77 2.26
N GLN A 151 -6.56 16.18 1.48
CA GLN A 151 -7.13 17.54 1.55
C GLN A 151 -7.74 17.83 2.92
N ALA A 152 -8.44 16.86 3.50
CA ALA A 152 -9.00 16.99 4.84
C ALA A 152 -7.89 17.09 5.90
N ALA A 153 -6.85 16.25 5.81
CA ALA A 153 -5.72 16.29 6.74
C ALA A 153 -5.01 17.66 6.72
N GLU A 154 -4.76 18.19 5.52
CA GLU A 154 -4.21 19.53 5.32
C GLU A 154 -5.06 20.61 5.99
N SER A 155 -6.38 20.63 5.72
CA SER A 155 -7.30 21.62 6.29
C SER A 155 -7.36 21.60 7.82
N MET A 156 -7.05 20.45 8.42
CA MET A 156 -7.15 20.21 9.86
C MET A 156 -5.81 20.38 10.60
N GLY A 157 -4.71 20.52 9.86
CA GLY A 157 -3.36 20.44 10.41
C GLY A 157 -3.07 19.06 11.01
N ALA A 158 -3.45 17.99 10.32
CA ALA A 158 -3.32 16.61 10.78
C ALA A 158 -2.24 15.83 10.02
N TYR A 159 -1.68 14.82 10.68
CA TYR A 159 -0.88 13.78 10.04
C TYR A 159 -1.77 12.79 9.28
N VAL A 160 -1.26 12.19 8.21
CA VAL A 160 -1.98 11.19 7.40
C VAL A 160 -1.00 10.30 6.64
N LEU A 161 -1.34 9.02 6.45
CA LEU A 161 -0.58 8.12 5.58
C LEU A 161 -1.00 8.26 4.11
N TRP A 162 -0.02 8.25 3.22
CA TRP A 162 -0.20 8.26 1.78
C TRP A 162 0.71 7.24 1.10
N GLY A 163 0.14 6.38 0.26
CA GLY A 163 0.89 5.50 -0.62
C GLY A 163 1.42 6.28 -1.81
N VAL A 164 2.74 6.24 -2.00
CA VAL A 164 3.36 6.78 -3.20
C VAL A 164 3.28 5.70 -4.29
N VAL A 165 2.82 6.11 -5.47
CA VAL A 165 2.80 5.25 -6.65
C VAL A 165 4.25 4.78 -6.90
N PRO A 166 4.48 3.48 -7.13
CA PRO A 166 5.84 2.96 -7.30
C PRO A 166 6.50 3.67 -8.46
N PHE A 167 7.53 4.46 -8.15
CA PHE A 167 8.54 4.83 -9.12
C PHE A 167 9.48 3.63 -9.26
N LEU A 168 9.78 3.27 -10.51
CA LEU A 168 11.04 2.60 -10.78
C LEU A 168 12.12 3.57 -10.30
N ASN A 169 12.78 3.24 -9.19
CA ASN A 169 14.03 3.89 -8.83
C ASN A 169 14.98 3.66 -10.01
N GLY A 170 15.20 4.71 -10.80
CA GLY A 170 16.36 4.83 -11.68
C GLY A 170 17.56 5.25 -10.85
#